data_AF-A0A2V2ETK0-F1
#
_entry.id   AF-A0A2V2ETK0-F1
#
_cell.length_a   1.000
_cell.length_b   1.000
_cell.length_c   1.000
_cell.angle_alpha   90.00
_cell.angle_beta   90.00
_cell.angle_gamma   90.00
#
_symmetry.space_group_name_H-M   'P 1'
#
loop_
_entity.id
_entity.type
_entity.pdbx_description
1 polymer ?
#
loop_
_entity_poly.entity_id
_entity_poly.type
_entity_poly.pdbx_seq_one_letter_code
_entity_poly.pdbx_strand_id
1 'polypeptide(L)'
;MNFKRELNEWFFNAKNDFLAGLLSAFAVIPEVIGFCIVAGISPMMGLYASFFLMVILSFLGGRPAMVSAAAGSMALVIVNLVRDYGTEYLMAAAILAGIFMIILGILKVGKLINYLPNNAMVGFVDALAILIFSAQLKHFVGEGPIMYLLVLIGLLIIYLLPKVFTALPSGLVAVIVVTAISMALGNPVRTIGDMGDIVASLPIFAIPDVPLNLETLKIILPYSISLALVGLVETLLTAQVVDEMTDSTSNKNRECRALGIANVVSALFGGTCGCGMIGQAIANVSAGGRGRLSTFVGGSFIMVLVFLLNDLLQQIPLAALVAVMFSVSVTTFDWDSLRRLPKMPKVDALVIILVVA
;
A
#
# COMPACT_ATOMS: atom_id res chain seq x y z
N MET A 1 -9.56 6.45 -31.65
CA MET A 1 -9.88 5.66 -30.45
C MET A 1 -10.92 4.62 -30.86
N ASN A 2 -10.65 3.32 -30.70
CA ASN A 2 -11.58 2.27 -31.14
C ASN A 2 -12.49 1.90 -29.96
N PHE A 3 -13.71 2.46 -29.94
CA PHE A 3 -14.67 2.36 -28.84
C PHE A 3 -14.96 0.91 -28.41
N LYS A 4 -14.99 -0.03 -29.38
CA LYS A 4 -15.17 -1.46 -29.09
C LYS A 4 -14.02 -2.06 -28.30
N ARG A 5 -12.77 -1.62 -28.54
CA ARG A 5 -11.60 -2.10 -27.80
C ARG A 5 -11.62 -1.61 -26.35
N GLU A 6 -12.03 -0.36 -26.12
CA GLU A 6 -12.16 0.19 -24.77
C GLU A 6 -13.28 -0.50 -24.00
N LEU A 7 -14.47 -0.66 -24.58
CA LEU A 7 -15.54 -1.44 -23.95
C LEU A 7 -15.08 -2.86 -23.56
N ASN A 8 -14.28 -3.49 -24.42
CA ASN A 8 -13.74 -4.81 -24.14
C ASN A 8 -12.71 -4.78 -22.99
N GLU A 9 -11.84 -3.77 -22.89
CA GLU A 9 -10.91 -3.63 -21.74
C GLU A 9 -11.62 -3.45 -20.39
N TRP A 10 -12.86 -2.95 -20.39
CA TRP A 10 -13.64 -2.69 -19.18
C TRP A 10 -14.59 -3.83 -18.80
N PHE A 11 -15.27 -4.44 -19.76
CA PHE A 11 -16.45 -5.27 -19.45
C PHE A 11 -16.36 -6.74 -19.92
N PHE A 12 -15.24 -7.18 -20.52
CA PHE A 12 -15.11 -8.57 -20.95
C PHE A 12 -15.21 -9.60 -19.82
N ASN A 13 -14.83 -9.20 -18.60
CA ASN A 13 -14.76 -10.05 -17.40
C ASN A 13 -15.53 -9.44 -16.22
N ALA A 14 -16.60 -8.67 -16.51
CA ALA A 14 -17.22 -7.76 -15.55
C ALA A 14 -17.60 -8.39 -14.22
N LYS A 15 -18.16 -9.61 -14.22
CA LYS A 15 -18.56 -10.33 -13.00
C LYS A 15 -17.37 -10.61 -12.07
N ASN A 16 -16.29 -11.18 -12.63
CA ASN A 16 -15.12 -11.54 -11.84
C ASN A 16 -14.33 -10.29 -11.44
N ASP A 17 -14.24 -9.31 -12.33
CA ASP A 17 -13.63 -8.02 -12.02
C ASP A 17 -14.33 -7.32 -10.86
N PHE A 18 -15.66 -7.28 -10.86
CA PHE A 18 -16.44 -6.71 -9.77
C PHE A 18 -16.16 -7.41 -8.43
N LEU A 19 -16.23 -8.74 -8.39
CA LEU A 19 -15.95 -9.52 -7.18
C LEU A 19 -14.51 -9.36 -6.68
N ALA A 20 -13.54 -9.42 -7.60
CA ALA A 20 -12.12 -9.24 -7.27
C ALA A 20 -11.84 -7.83 -6.76
N GLY A 21 -12.51 -6.82 -7.32
CA GLY A 21 -12.46 -5.43 -6.83
C GLY A 21 -12.98 -5.30 -5.39
N LEU A 22 -14.14 -5.90 -5.07
CA LEU A 22 -14.68 -5.91 -3.71
C LEU A 22 -13.72 -6.59 -2.72
N LEU A 23 -13.18 -7.76 -3.09
CA LEU A 23 -12.20 -8.49 -2.27
C LEU A 23 -10.93 -7.66 -2.04
N SER A 24 -10.44 -6.99 -3.08
CA SER A 24 -9.28 -6.10 -2.99
C SER A 24 -9.54 -4.94 -2.04
N ALA A 25 -10.71 -4.29 -2.12
CA ALA A 25 -11.07 -3.19 -1.22
C ALA A 25 -11.03 -3.63 0.26
N PHE A 26 -11.63 -4.79 0.59
CA PHE A 26 -11.59 -5.31 1.94
C PHE A 26 -10.19 -5.70 2.42
N ALA A 27 -9.38 -6.29 1.54
CA ALA A 27 -8.01 -6.69 1.87
C ALA A 27 -7.08 -5.49 2.10
N VAL A 28 -7.27 -4.41 1.33
CA VAL A 28 -6.42 -3.22 1.36
C VAL A 28 -6.63 -2.37 2.61
N ILE A 29 -7.85 -2.27 3.14
CA ILE A 29 -8.16 -1.38 4.27
C ILE A 29 -7.26 -1.65 5.50
N PRO A 30 -7.17 -2.88 6.05
CA PRO A 30 -6.33 -3.12 7.23
C PRO A 30 -4.85 -2.84 6.99
N GLU A 31 -4.33 -3.17 5.80
CA GLU A 31 -2.93 -2.94 5.46
C GLU A 31 -2.60 -1.45 5.38
N VAL A 32 -3.44 -0.69 4.65
CA VAL A 32 -3.27 0.75 4.48
C VAL A 32 -3.31 1.47 5.83
N ILE A 33 -4.25 1.09 6.70
CA ILE A 33 -4.33 1.70 8.04
C ILE A 33 -3.06 1.36 8.85
N GLY A 34 -2.60 0.10 8.79
CA GLY A 34 -1.35 -0.31 9.42
C GLY A 34 -0.14 0.52 8.94
N PHE A 35 -0.02 0.75 7.63
CA PHE A 35 1.05 1.58 7.07
C PHE A 35 0.95 3.06 7.48
N CYS A 36 -0.27 3.60 7.59
CA CYS A 36 -0.47 4.96 8.09
C CYS A 36 0.01 5.12 9.53
N ILE A 37 -0.30 4.14 10.39
CA ILE A 37 0.14 4.12 11.79
C ILE A 37 1.67 4.07 11.86
N VAL A 38 2.33 3.28 11.01
CA VAL A 38 3.80 3.23 10.93
C VAL A 38 4.39 4.57 10.48
N ALA A 39 3.75 5.24 9.52
CA ALA A 39 4.16 6.57 9.04
C ALA A 39 3.81 7.73 9.98
N GLY A 40 3.02 7.48 11.02
CA GLY A 40 2.52 8.53 11.91
C GLY A 40 1.56 9.51 11.24
N ILE A 41 0.80 9.04 10.24
CA ILE A 41 -0.21 9.83 9.52
C ILE A 41 -1.61 9.28 9.81
N SER A 42 -2.64 10.10 9.58
CA SER A 42 -4.01 9.64 9.82
C SER A 42 -4.39 8.51 8.85
N PRO A 43 -5.17 7.51 9.30
CA PRO A 43 -5.66 6.43 8.44
C PRO A 43 -6.40 6.92 7.19
N MET A 44 -7.11 8.05 7.31
CA MET A 44 -7.84 8.67 6.20
C MET A 44 -6.93 9.07 5.04
N MET A 45 -5.72 9.59 5.30
CA MET A 45 -4.79 9.94 4.21
C MET A 45 -4.43 8.72 3.35
N GLY A 46 -4.25 7.56 3.98
CA GLY A 46 -4.00 6.30 3.27
C GLY A 46 -5.21 5.82 2.48
N LEU A 47 -6.40 5.90 3.06
CA LEU A 47 -7.64 5.46 2.40
C LEU A 47 -8.00 6.36 1.21
N TYR A 48 -7.80 7.69 1.32
CA TYR A 48 -7.92 8.61 0.19
C TYR A 48 -6.90 8.31 -0.91
N ALA A 49 -5.63 8.09 -0.56
CA ALA A 49 -4.63 7.70 -1.55
C ALA A 49 -5.05 6.41 -2.27
N SER A 50 -5.50 5.41 -1.51
CA SER A 50 -5.95 4.13 -2.07
C SER A 50 -7.11 4.29 -3.04
N PHE A 51 -8.11 5.11 -2.69
CA PHE A 51 -9.21 5.46 -3.58
C PHE A 51 -8.71 6.14 -4.87
N PHE A 52 -7.94 7.23 -4.76
CA PHE A 52 -7.49 7.99 -5.92
C PHE A 52 -6.58 7.17 -6.82
N LEU A 53 -5.63 6.41 -6.27
CA LEU A 53 -4.76 5.55 -7.06
C LEU A 53 -5.56 4.49 -7.82
N MET A 54 -6.40 3.71 -7.13
CA MET A 54 -7.18 2.67 -7.79
C MET A 54 -8.10 3.24 -8.89
N VAL A 55 -8.79 4.35 -8.62
CA VAL A 55 -9.69 4.98 -9.59
C VAL A 55 -8.91 5.56 -10.76
N ILE A 56 -7.90 6.41 -10.52
CA ILE A 56 -7.19 7.11 -11.60
C ILE A 56 -6.41 6.13 -12.47
N LEU A 57 -5.71 5.15 -11.87
CA LEU A 57 -4.99 4.15 -12.64
C LEU A 57 -5.93 3.19 -13.39
N SER A 58 -7.18 2.96 -12.92
CA SER A 58 -8.16 2.22 -13.71
C SER A 58 -8.43 2.87 -15.08
N PHE A 59 -8.41 4.21 -15.18
CA PHE A 59 -8.58 4.93 -16.44
C PHE A 59 -7.27 5.17 -17.20
N LEU A 60 -6.24 5.64 -16.48
CA LEU A 60 -5.01 6.14 -17.09
C LEU A 60 -3.89 5.11 -17.17
N GLY A 61 -3.94 4.08 -16.32
CA GLY A 61 -2.92 3.04 -16.19
C GLY A 61 -2.68 2.26 -17.49
N GLY A 62 -1.44 1.83 -17.67
CA GLY A 62 -0.98 0.91 -18.70
C GLY A 62 -1.09 -0.58 -18.34
N ARG A 63 -1.42 -0.94 -17.09
CA ARG A 63 -1.61 -2.32 -16.63
C ARG A 63 -2.97 -2.57 -15.94
N PRO A 64 -3.96 -3.13 -16.64
CA PRO A 64 -5.25 -3.51 -16.05
C PRO A 64 -5.12 -4.51 -14.90
N ALA A 65 -6.11 -4.52 -13.99
CA ALA A 65 -6.18 -5.35 -12.79
C ALA A 65 -5.05 -5.23 -11.77
N MET A 66 -4.06 -4.36 -12.00
CA MET A 66 -3.00 -4.11 -11.02
C MET A 66 -3.47 -3.14 -9.94
N VAL A 67 -3.57 -3.66 -8.72
CA VAL A 67 -3.93 -2.87 -7.55
C VAL A 67 -2.77 -1.94 -7.18
N SER A 68 -3.08 -0.64 -7.07
CA SER A 68 -2.18 0.40 -6.58
C SER A 68 -2.87 1.17 -5.46
N ALA A 69 -2.18 1.39 -4.35
CA ALA A 69 -2.73 2.09 -3.19
C ALA A 69 -1.60 2.68 -2.31
N ALA A 70 -1.93 3.14 -1.11
CA ALA A 70 -0.92 3.51 -0.12
C ALA A 70 -0.15 2.25 0.34
N ALA A 71 1.17 2.26 0.20
CA ALA A 71 2.03 1.09 0.44
C ALA A 71 3.03 1.36 1.57
N GLY A 72 3.43 0.28 2.27
CA GLY A 72 4.42 0.36 3.34
C GLY A 72 5.77 0.91 2.87
N SER A 73 6.20 0.57 1.66
CA SER A 73 7.44 1.08 1.06
C SER A 73 7.46 2.62 0.96
N MET A 74 6.31 3.22 0.64
CA MET A 74 6.14 4.69 0.61
C MET A 74 6.05 5.27 2.02
N ALA A 75 5.33 4.59 2.92
CA ALA A 75 5.18 4.98 4.32
C ALA A 75 6.53 5.15 5.04
N LEU A 76 7.50 4.27 4.78
CA LEU A 76 8.81 4.34 5.42
C LEU A 76 9.64 5.56 5.00
N VAL A 77 9.53 5.96 3.73
CA VAL A 77 10.27 7.11 3.20
C VAL A 77 9.84 8.40 3.90
N ILE A 78 8.58 8.48 4.34
CA ILE A 78 7.98 9.72 4.84
C ILE A 78 7.96 9.83 6.37
N VAL A 79 8.31 8.78 7.12
CA VAL A 79 8.28 8.77 8.61
C VAL A 79 8.97 9.99 9.19
N ASN A 80 10.20 10.27 8.75
CA ASN A 80 10.98 11.39 9.28
C ASN A 80 10.44 12.75 8.80
N LEU A 81 9.98 12.84 7.55
CA LEU A 81 9.39 14.07 7.02
C LEU A 81 8.14 14.47 7.82
N VAL A 82 7.25 13.52 8.08
CA VAL A 82 6.02 13.75 8.84
C VAL A 82 6.34 14.10 10.29
N ARG A 83 7.27 13.38 10.92
CA ARG A 83 7.68 13.63 12.30
C ARG A 83 8.26 15.03 12.49
N ASP A 84 9.11 15.48 11.58
CA ASP A 84 9.90 16.70 11.75
C ASP A 84 9.20 17.94 11.17
N TYR A 85 8.36 17.77 10.13
CA TYR A 85 7.75 18.88 9.39
C TYR A 85 6.23 18.80 9.21
N GLY A 86 5.61 17.66 9.54
CA GLY A 86 4.15 17.46 9.47
C GLY A 86 3.63 16.99 8.11
N THR A 87 2.31 16.78 8.07
CA THR A 87 1.60 16.17 6.93
C THR A 87 1.49 17.08 5.71
N GLU A 88 1.51 18.40 5.89
CA GLU A 88 1.51 19.38 4.79
C GLU A 88 2.78 19.25 3.93
N TYR A 89 3.94 19.07 4.57
CA TYR A 89 5.21 18.81 3.87
C TYR A 89 5.20 17.46 3.15
N LEU A 90 4.56 16.44 3.72
CA LEU A 90 4.31 15.16 3.05
C LEU A 90 3.48 15.37 1.77
N MET A 91 2.36 16.08 1.84
CA MET A 91 1.51 16.32 0.66
C MET A 91 2.28 17.09 -0.41
N ALA A 92 3.05 18.11 -0.03
CA ALA A 92 3.92 18.84 -0.96
C ALA A 92 4.98 17.92 -1.60
N ALA A 93 5.62 17.05 -0.82
CA ALA A 93 6.57 16.06 -1.33
C ALA A 93 5.92 15.04 -2.27
N ALA A 94 4.69 14.60 -1.96
CA ALA A 94 3.94 13.66 -2.79
C ALA A 94 3.53 14.27 -4.13
N ILE A 95 3.14 15.56 -4.17
CA ILE A 95 2.89 16.30 -5.41
C ILE A 95 4.18 16.34 -6.26
N LEU A 96 5.30 16.74 -5.66
CA LEU A 96 6.58 16.84 -6.38
C LEU A 96 7.07 15.45 -6.86
N ALA A 97 6.89 14.42 -6.04
CA ALA A 97 7.17 13.04 -6.44
C ALA A 97 6.33 12.62 -7.64
N GLY A 98 5.02 12.91 -7.63
CA GLY A 98 4.13 12.61 -8.74
C GLY A 98 4.52 13.35 -10.03
N ILE A 99 4.98 14.61 -9.92
CA ILE A 99 5.55 15.36 -11.04
C ILE A 99 6.80 14.66 -11.59
N PHE A 100 7.71 14.21 -10.74
CA PHE A 100 8.88 13.43 -11.18
C PHE A 100 8.48 12.13 -11.88
N MET A 101 7.50 11.39 -11.35
CA MET A 101 6.99 10.17 -11.98
C MET A 101 6.40 10.44 -13.37
N ILE A 102 5.67 11.54 -13.54
CA ILE A 102 5.15 11.99 -14.85
C ILE A 102 6.31 12.29 -15.81
N ILE A 103 7.29 13.09 -15.38
CA ILE A 103 8.46 13.46 -16.19
C ILE A 103 9.22 12.20 -16.62
N LEU A 104 9.54 11.31 -15.68
CA LEU A 104 10.26 10.06 -15.96
C LEU A 104 9.47 9.15 -16.90
N GLY A 105 8.14 9.09 -16.76
CA GLY A 105 7.27 8.35 -17.68
C GLY A 105 7.24 8.95 -19.10
N ILE A 106 7.31 10.28 -19.24
CA ILE A 106 7.44 10.97 -20.54
C ILE A 106 8.81 10.71 -21.17
N LEU A 107 9.87 10.73 -20.36
CA LEU A 107 11.25 10.40 -20.76
C LEU A 107 11.45 8.91 -21.07
N LYS A 108 10.39 8.09 -20.99
CA LYS A 108 10.37 6.65 -21.28
C LYS A 108 11.30 5.82 -20.40
N VAL A 109 11.43 6.22 -19.14
CA VAL A 109 12.29 5.59 -18.13
C VAL A 109 11.74 4.23 -17.66
N GLY A 110 10.53 3.82 -18.04
CA GLY A 110 9.94 2.53 -17.65
C GLY A 110 10.73 1.28 -18.07
N LYS A 111 11.72 1.41 -18.97
CA LYS A 111 12.67 0.32 -19.31
C LYS A 111 13.90 0.28 -18.39
N LEU A 112 14.17 1.35 -17.64
CA LEU A 112 15.35 1.45 -16.78
C LEU A 112 15.27 0.53 -15.55
N ILE A 113 14.09 -0.01 -15.23
CA ILE A 113 13.97 -1.01 -14.15
C ILE A 113 14.80 -2.27 -14.40
N ASN A 114 15.04 -2.63 -15.67
CA ASN A 114 15.87 -3.77 -16.02
C ASN A 114 17.34 -3.61 -15.59
N TYR A 115 17.76 -2.43 -15.14
CA TYR A 115 19.11 -2.15 -14.66
C TYR A 115 19.21 -2.05 -13.13
N LEU A 116 18.11 -2.18 -12.39
CA LEU A 116 18.18 -2.23 -10.93
C LEU A 116 18.78 -3.57 -10.48
N PRO A 117 19.86 -3.56 -9.68
CA PRO A 117 20.44 -4.79 -9.17
C PRO A 117 19.43 -5.53 -8.29
N ASN A 118 19.15 -6.80 -8.61
CA ASN A 118 18.26 -7.64 -7.83
C ASN A 118 18.62 -7.66 -6.33
N ASN A 119 19.92 -7.65 -6.02
CA ASN A 119 20.43 -7.67 -4.64
C ASN A 119 20.07 -6.38 -3.87
N ALA A 120 20.02 -5.22 -4.53
CA ALA A 120 19.59 -3.98 -3.88
C ALA A 120 18.08 -4.00 -3.58
N MET A 121 17.28 -4.57 -4.48
CA MET A 121 15.83 -4.74 -4.26
C MET A 121 15.55 -5.69 -3.10
N VAL A 122 16.27 -6.83 -3.04
CA VAL A 122 16.17 -7.77 -1.92
C VAL A 122 16.52 -7.09 -0.60
N GLY A 123 17.64 -6.36 -0.53
CA GLY A 123 17.99 -5.62 0.67
C GLY A 123 16.94 -4.59 1.09
N PHE A 124 16.34 -3.88 0.12
CA PHE A 124 15.28 -2.90 0.40
C PHE A 124 14.01 -3.57 0.97
N VAL A 125 13.60 -4.69 0.39
CA VAL A 125 12.43 -5.47 0.84
C VAL A 125 12.67 -6.06 2.23
N ASP A 126 13.87 -6.58 2.51
CA ASP A 126 14.26 -7.08 3.83
C ASP A 126 14.26 -5.96 4.88
N ALA A 127 14.80 -4.79 4.55
CA ALA A 127 14.78 -3.60 5.41
C ALA A 127 13.34 -3.16 5.73
N LEU A 128 12.48 -3.11 4.71
CA LEU A 128 11.06 -2.78 4.85
C LEU A 128 10.35 -3.75 5.79
N ALA A 129 10.57 -5.06 5.62
CA ALA A 129 9.98 -6.07 6.47
C ALA A 129 10.41 -5.92 7.94
N ILE A 130 11.71 -5.73 8.19
CA ILE A 130 12.25 -5.53 9.54
C ILE A 130 11.67 -4.27 10.19
N LEU A 131 11.55 -3.18 9.43
CA LEU A 131 11.01 -1.93 9.95
C LEU A 131 9.53 -2.06 10.30
N ILE A 132 8.72 -2.69 9.43
CA ILE A 132 7.30 -2.98 9.73
C ILE A 132 7.20 -3.78 11.03
N PHE A 133 7.98 -4.85 11.16
CA PHE A 133 7.99 -5.68 12.38
C PHE A 133 8.34 -4.86 13.63
N SER A 134 9.42 -4.10 13.55
CA SER A 134 9.93 -3.29 14.65
C SER A 134 8.97 -2.16 15.04
N ALA A 135 8.27 -1.58 14.08
CA ALA A 135 7.24 -0.58 14.32
C ALA A 135 6.05 -1.17 15.10
N GLN A 136 5.68 -2.43 14.83
CA GLN A 136 4.58 -3.08 15.55
C GLN A 136 4.89 -3.30 17.04
N LEU A 137 6.16 -3.52 17.40
CA LEU A 137 6.57 -3.75 18.79
C LEU A 137 6.23 -2.57 19.71
N LYS A 138 6.20 -1.34 19.19
CA LYS A 138 5.83 -0.14 19.96
C LYS A 138 4.39 -0.20 20.49
N HIS A 139 3.49 -0.92 19.81
CA HIS A 139 2.09 -1.03 20.22
C HIS A 139 1.89 -1.93 21.44
N PHE A 140 2.87 -2.73 21.84
CA PHE A 140 2.80 -3.55 23.06
C PHE A 140 3.19 -2.77 24.32
N VAL A 141 3.84 -1.62 24.17
CA VAL A 141 4.29 -0.81 25.32
C VAL A 141 3.09 -0.19 26.02
N GLY A 142 2.94 -0.49 27.31
CA GLY A 142 1.82 -0.02 28.13
C GLY A 142 0.53 -0.83 28.00
N GLU A 143 0.50 -1.86 27.16
CA GLU A 143 -0.66 -2.73 26.98
C GLU A 143 -0.67 -3.92 27.93
N GLY A 144 -1.87 -4.37 28.29
CA GLY A 144 -2.08 -5.54 29.15
C GLY A 144 -1.90 -6.89 28.43
N PRO A 145 -1.98 -8.02 29.15
CA PRO A 145 -1.84 -9.37 28.60
C PRO A 145 -2.88 -9.69 27.51
N ILE A 146 -4.02 -8.99 27.52
CA ILE A 146 -5.09 -9.18 26.55
C ILE A 146 -4.66 -8.77 25.13
N MET A 147 -3.76 -7.79 24.99
CA MET A 147 -3.17 -7.39 23.70
C MET A 147 -2.43 -8.57 23.07
N TYR A 148 -1.59 -9.26 23.85
CA TYR A 148 -0.83 -10.43 23.39
C TYR A 148 -1.77 -11.57 22.98
N LEU A 149 -2.84 -11.80 23.75
CA LEU A 149 -3.84 -12.81 23.43
C LEU A 149 -4.56 -12.51 22.11
N LEU A 150 -5.03 -11.28 21.92
CA LEU A 150 -5.74 -10.87 20.70
C LEU A 150 -4.83 -10.94 19.46
N VAL A 151 -3.56 -10.52 19.58
CA VAL A 151 -2.58 -10.67 18.50
C VAL A 151 -2.35 -12.14 18.17
N LEU A 152 -2.19 -12.99 19.19
CA LEU A 152 -2.00 -14.44 18.99
C LEU A 152 -3.21 -15.06 18.27
N ILE A 153 -4.43 -14.71 18.68
CA ILE A 153 -5.66 -15.16 18.00
C ILE A 153 -5.66 -14.70 16.54
N GLY A 154 -5.33 -13.44 16.28
CA GLY A 154 -5.22 -12.90 14.93
C GLY A 154 -4.24 -13.69 14.06
N LEU A 155 -3.03 -13.95 14.57
CA LEU A 155 -2.02 -14.74 13.87
C LEU A 155 -2.46 -16.19 13.62
N LEU A 156 -3.10 -16.83 14.60
CA LEU A 156 -3.65 -18.18 14.44
C LEU A 156 -4.69 -18.22 13.32
N ILE A 157 -5.58 -17.23 13.25
CA ILE A 157 -6.56 -17.14 12.16
C ILE A 157 -5.84 -16.95 10.83
N ILE A 158 -4.88 -16.03 10.74
CA ILE A 158 -4.17 -15.73 9.49
C ILE A 158 -3.46 -16.97 8.93
N TYR A 159 -2.81 -17.77 9.77
CA TYR A 159 -2.02 -18.94 9.34
C TYR A 159 -2.79 -20.26 9.26
N LEU A 160 -3.84 -20.46 10.07
CA LEU A 160 -4.57 -21.72 10.12
C LEU A 160 -5.84 -21.72 9.26
N LEU A 161 -6.57 -20.59 9.19
CA LEU A 161 -7.80 -20.49 8.41
C LEU A 161 -7.62 -20.84 6.92
N PRO A 162 -6.58 -20.34 6.19
CA PRO A 162 -6.44 -20.65 4.76
C PRO A 162 -6.21 -22.13 4.47
N LYS A 163 -5.89 -22.95 5.48
CA LYS A 163 -5.77 -24.42 5.32
C LYS A 163 -7.11 -25.13 5.24
N VAL A 164 -8.19 -24.48 5.69
CA VAL A 164 -9.55 -25.04 5.74
C VAL A 164 -10.52 -24.22 4.87
N PHE A 165 -10.31 -22.91 4.75
CA PHE A 165 -11.19 -21.99 4.05
C PHE A 165 -10.40 -20.95 3.24
N THR A 166 -10.60 -20.91 1.92
CA THR A 166 -9.83 -20.07 0.99
C THR A 166 -10.65 -19.00 0.28
N ALA A 167 -11.96 -18.90 0.55
CA ALA A 167 -12.82 -17.98 -0.20
C ALA A 167 -12.68 -16.50 0.22
N LEU A 168 -12.17 -16.23 1.42
CA LEU A 168 -11.93 -14.87 1.92
C LEU A 168 -10.47 -14.68 2.35
N PRO A 169 -9.91 -13.46 2.22
CA PRO A 169 -8.59 -13.15 2.77
C PRO A 169 -8.54 -13.41 4.29
N SER A 170 -7.56 -14.18 4.74
CA SER A 170 -7.45 -14.55 6.16
C SER A 170 -7.19 -13.34 7.06
N GLY A 171 -6.49 -12.31 6.58
CA GLY A 171 -6.31 -11.04 7.27
C GLY A 171 -7.63 -10.30 7.54
N LEU A 172 -8.55 -10.28 6.57
CA LEU A 172 -9.88 -9.71 6.76
C LEU A 172 -10.66 -10.46 7.84
N VAL A 173 -10.64 -11.79 7.79
CA VAL A 173 -11.34 -12.62 8.80
C VAL A 173 -10.73 -12.40 10.19
N ALA A 174 -9.40 -12.31 10.29
CA ALA A 174 -8.72 -12.01 11.55
C ALA A 174 -9.16 -10.66 12.12
N VAL A 175 -9.23 -9.62 11.29
CA VAL A 175 -9.73 -8.29 11.70
C VAL A 175 -11.16 -8.38 12.23
N ILE A 176 -12.07 -9.00 11.49
CA ILE A 176 -13.48 -9.11 11.90
C ILE A 176 -13.62 -9.88 13.22
N VAL A 177 -12.97 -11.05 13.33
CA VAL A 177 -13.08 -11.92 14.51
C VAL A 177 -12.44 -11.28 15.73
N VAL A 178 -11.23 -10.73 15.60
CA VAL A 178 -10.53 -10.08 16.72
C VAL A 178 -11.28 -8.82 17.17
N THR A 179 -11.87 -8.06 16.23
CA THR A 179 -12.73 -6.92 16.57
C THR A 179 -13.95 -7.36 17.36
N ALA A 180 -14.67 -8.40 16.90
CA ALA A 180 -15.84 -8.92 17.61
C ALA A 180 -15.50 -9.40 19.04
N ILE A 181 -14.36 -10.09 19.21
CA ILE A 181 -13.88 -10.54 20.52
C ILE A 181 -13.54 -9.34 21.40
N SER A 182 -12.80 -8.35 20.88
CA SER A 182 -12.44 -7.14 21.62
C SER A 182 -13.67 -6.37 22.08
N MET A 183 -14.67 -6.20 21.21
CA MET A 183 -15.93 -5.54 21.55
C MET A 183 -16.71 -6.29 22.64
N ALA A 184 -16.75 -7.62 22.57
CA ALA A 184 -17.39 -8.45 23.60
C ALA A 184 -16.69 -8.34 24.97
N LEU A 185 -15.39 -8.04 24.99
CA LEU A 185 -14.59 -7.81 26.20
C LEU A 185 -14.61 -6.35 26.68
N GLY A 186 -15.37 -5.46 26.02
CA GLY A 186 -15.47 -4.04 26.37
C GLY A 186 -14.30 -3.18 25.88
N ASN A 187 -13.67 -3.55 24.75
CA ASN A 187 -12.54 -2.84 24.14
C ASN A 187 -11.37 -2.59 25.09
N PRO A 188 -10.71 -3.66 25.58
CA PRO A 188 -9.68 -3.55 26.61
C PRO A 188 -8.30 -3.12 26.06
N VAL A 189 -8.19 -2.84 24.76
CA VAL A 189 -6.96 -2.40 24.08
C VAL A 189 -7.26 -1.19 23.22
N ARG A 190 -6.24 -0.39 22.92
CA ARG A 190 -6.36 0.75 21.99
C ARG A 190 -6.94 0.31 20.64
N THR A 191 -7.74 1.20 20.05
CA THR A 191 -8.36 1.01 18.73
C THR A 191 -7.76 1.96 17.69
N ILE A 192 -8.20 1.83 16.43
CA ILE A 192 -7.82 2.75 15.36
C ILE A 192 -8.28 4.18 15.68
N GLY A 193 -9.47 4.35 16.28
CA GLY A 193 -9.98 5.67 16.67
C GLY A 193 -9.05 6.43 17.62
N ASP A 194 -8.28 5.72 18.46
CA ASP A 194 -7.31 6.34 19.37
C ASP A 194 -6.05 6.86 18.64
N MET A 195 -5.79 6.39 17.41
CA MET A 195 -4.61 6.76 16.61
C MET A 195 -4.88 7.92 15.64
N GLY A 196 -6.15 8.26 15.42
CA GLY A 196 -6.55 9.35 14.55
C GLY A 196 -7.95 9.13 14.00
N ASP A 197 -8.67 10.24 13.78
CA ASP A 197 -10.05 10.18 13.35
C ASP A 197 -10.19 9.60 11.95
N ILE A 198 -11.04 8.58 11.82
CA ILE A 198 -11.64 8.20 10.54
C ILE A 198 -12.88 9.07 10.40
N VAL A 199 -12.81 10.14 9.62
CA VAL A 199 -13.96 11.01 9.39
C VAL A 199 -14.59 10.59 8.07
N ALA A 200 -15.87 10.24 8.11
CA ALA A 200 -16.67 10.02 6.90
C ALA A 200 -16.93 11.36 6.19
N SER A 201 -15.89 11.91 5.56
CA SER A 201 -15.96 13.08 4.72
C SER A 201 -15.53 12.73 3.30
N LEU A 202 -16.02 13.50 2.34
CA LEU A 202 -15.47 13.43 0.99
C LEU A 202 -14.11 14.14 0.98
N PRO A 203 -13.13 13.65 0.21
CA PRO A 203 -11.86 14.32 0.07
C PRO A 203 -12.10 15.72 -0.53
N ILE A 204 -11.58 16.74 0.15
CA ILE A 204 -11.70 18.14 -0.26
C ILE A 204 -10.40 18.53 -0.93
N PHE A 205 -10.51 19.27 -2.03
CA PHE A 205 -9.36 19.86 -2.69
C PHE A 205 -8.68 20.87 -1.73
N ALA A 206 -7.41 20.62 -1.43
CA ALA A 206 -6.58 21.46 -0.60
C ALA A 206 -5.18 21.54 -1.21
N ILE A 207 -4.68 22.77 -1.35
CA ILE A 207 -3.27 22.99 -1.66
C ILE A 207 -2.51 22.93 -0.34
N PRO A 208 -1.40 22.17 -0.25
CA PRO A 208 -0.67 22.06 1.00
C PRO A 208 -0.22 23.41 1.53
N ASP A 209 -0.48 23.68 2.81
CA ASP A 209 -0.14 24.94 3.47
C ASP A 209 1.32 24.93 3.93
N VAL A 210 2.24 25.04 2.96
CA VAL A 210 3.68 25.11 3.18
C VAL A 210 4.28 26.39 2.59
N PRO A 211 5.32 26.98 3.21
CA PRO A 211 6.00 28.13 2.63
C PRO A 211 6.54 27.81 1.23
N LEU A 212 6.13 28.56 0.21
CA LEU A 212 6.61 28.37 -1.16
C LEU A 212 7.99 29.06 -1.35
N ASN A 213 9.01 28.53 -0.69
CA ASN A 213 10.37 29.05 -0.73
C ASN A 213 11.41 27.95 -1.05
N LEU A 214 12.67 28.38 -1.23
CA LEU A 214 13.76 27.47 -1.56
C LEU A 214 14.10 26.51 -0.41
N GLU A 215 13.78 26.87 0.84
CA GLU A 215 14.01 26.02 2.02
C GLU A 215 13.06 24.83 2.03
N THR A 216 11.77 25.05 1.85
CA THR A 216 10.77 24.00 1.69
C THR A 216 11.16 23.06 0.55
N LEU A 217 11.58 23.61 -0.60
CA LEU A 217 12.05 22.79 -1.72
C LEU A 217 13.25 21.92 -1.31
N LYS A 218 14.24 22.46 -0.61
CA LYS A 218 15.41 21.69 -0.12
C LYS A 218 15.00 20.59 0.86
N ILE A 219 13.99 20.83 1.69
CA ILE A 219 13.45 19.83 2.62
C ILE A 219 12.76 18.71 1.85
N ILE A 220 11.80 19.01 0.98
CA ILE A 220 10.95 17.98 0.34
C ILE A 220 11.64 17.29 -0.83
N LEU A 221 12.62 17.91 -1.50
CA LEU A 221 13.27 17.37 -2.69
C LEU A 221 13.86 15.96 -2.51
N PRO A 222 14.69 15.66 -1.48
CA PRO A 222 15.24 14.31 -1.30
C PRO A 222 14.15 13.26 -1.05
N TYR A 223 13.11 13.60 -0.28
CA TYR A 223 11.97 12.72 -0.06
C TYR A 223 11.18 12.49 -1.35
N SER A 224 10.95 13.53 -2.14
CA SER A 224 10.20 13.47 -3.40
C SER A 224 10.90 12.61 -4.44
N ILE A 225 12.23 12.70 -4.53
CA ILE A 225 13.03 11.84 -5.41
C ILE A 225 12.94 10.39 -4.93
N SER A 226 13.09 10.15 -3.62
CA SER A 226 13.02 8.81 -3.05
C SER A 226 11.65 8.17 -3.27
N LEU A 227 10.56 8.91 -3.00
CA LEU A 227 9.19 8.49 -3.29
C LEU A 227 8.97 8.19 -4.78
N ALA A 228 9.48 9.05 -5.67
CA ALA A 228 9.37 8.83 -7.11
C ALA A 228 10.08 7.52 -7.52
N LEU A 229 11.30 7.30 -7.04
CA LEU A 229 12.08 6.10 -7.37
C LEU A 229 11.43 4.84 -6.79
N VAL A 230 11.17 4.80 -5.48
CA VAL A 230 10.53 3.65 -4.82
C VAL A 230 9.18 3.34 -5.46
N GLY A 231 8.35 4.36 -5.65
CA GLY A 231 7.03 4.20 -6.25
C GLY A 231 7.06 3.66 -7.67
N LEU A 232 8.01 4.12 -8.50
CA LEU A 232 8.19 3.58 -9.85
C LEU A 232 8.73 2.14 -9.83
N VAL A 233 9.72 1.84 -8.97
CA VAL A 233 10.29 0.48 -8.88
C VAL A 233 9.21 -0.52 -8.50
N GLU A 234 8.50 -0.28 -7.40
CA GLU A 234 7.42 -1.15 -6.91
C GLU A 234 6.32 -1.33 -7.96
N THR A 235 5.89 -0.24 -8.60
CA THR A 235 4.83 -0.30 -9.60
C THR A 235 5.23 -1.09 -10.83
N LEU A 236 6.49 -0.96 -11.27
CA LEU A 236 6.98 -1.66 -12.45
C LEU A 236 7.22 -3.15 -12.17
N LEU A 237 7.73 -3.52 -10.99
CA LEU A 237 7.84 -4.91 -10.52
C LEU A 237 6.45 -5.54 -10.39
N THR A 238 5.53 -4.85 -9.73
CA THR A 238 4.12 -5.28 -9.63
C THR A 238 3.56 -5.52 -11.02
N ALA A 239 3.76 -4.59 -11.96
CA ALA A 239 3.27 -4.75 -13.31
C ALA A 239 3.91 -5.95 -14.03
N GLN A 240 5.17 -6.30 -13.76
CA GLN A 240 5.83 -7.48 -14.33
C GLN A 240 5.22 -8.77 -13.78
N VAL A 241 4.99 -8.86 -12.48
CA VAL A 241 4.30 -10.00 -11.85
C VAL A 241 2.90 -10.18 -12.43
N VAL A 242 2.14 -9.09 -12.59
CA VAL A 242 0.80 -9.15 -13.19
C VAL A 242 0.88 -9.50 -14.68
N ASP A 243 1.89 -9.05 -15.41
CA ASP A 243 2.14 -9.44 -16.81
C ASP A 243 2.33 -10.97 -16.91
N GLU A 244 3.19 -11.54 -16.07
CA GLU A 244 3.49 -12.98 -16.00
C GLU A 244 2.26 -13.81 -15.60
N MET A 245 1.51 -13.41 -14.57
CA MET A 245 0.33 -14.15 -14.09
C MET A 245 -0.84 -14.22 -15.07
N THR A 246 -0.81 -13.42 -16.14
CA THR A 246 -1.93 -13.30 -17.08
C THR A 246 -1.50 -13.49 -18.53
N ASP A 247 -0.23 -13.85 -18.76
CA ASP A 247 0.37 -14.00 -20.09
C ASP A 247 0.11 -12.80 -21.02
N SER A 248 0.28 -11.57 -20.51
CA SER A 248 0.02 -10.34 -21.27
C SER A 248 1.04 -9.24 -20.97
N THR A 249 1.21 -8.29 -21.90
CA THR A 249 2.20 -7.22 -21.76
C THR A 249 1.57 -5.89 -21.34
N SER A 250 2.28 -5.09 -20.54
CA SER A 250 1.84 -3.75 -20.12
C SER A 250 2.68 -2.60 -20.69
N ASN A 251 2.06 -1.43 -20.81
CA ASN A 251 2.79 -0.20 -21.15
C ASN A 251 3.32 0.48 -19.88
N LYS A 252 4.54 0.12 -19.49
CA LYS A 252 5.23 0.64 -18.30
C LYS A 252 5.32 2.17 -18.26
N ASN A 253 5.61 2.84 -19.37
CA ASN A 253 5.69 4.31 -19.42
C ASN A 253 4.33 5.00 -19.25
N ARG A 254 3.25 4.36 -19.72
CA ARG A 254 1.89 4.81 -19.43
C ARG A 254 1.56 4.63 -17.95
N GLU A 255 1.97 3.51 -17.36
CA GLU A 255 1.83 3.24 -15.93
C GLU A 255 2.52 4.30 -15.08
N CYS A 256 3.79 4.62 -15.36
CA CYS A 256 4.54 5.64 -14.61
C CYS A 256 3.86 7.01 -14.63
N ARG A 257 3.34 7.42 -15.79
CA ARG A 257 2.62 8.70 -15.93
C ARG A 257 1.30 8.69 -15.16
N ALA A 258 0.54 7.61 -15.26
CA ALA A 258 -0.73 7.44 -14.56
C ALA A 258 -0.52 7.45 -13.04
N LEU A 259 0.51 6.75 -12.55
CA LEU A 259 0.90 6.75 -11.15
C LEU A 259 1.25 8.16 -10.66
N GLY A 260 2.05 8.90 -11.42
CA GLY A 260 2.40 10.27 -11.07
C GLY A 260 1.20 11.20 -11.01
N ILE A 261 0.28 11.11 -11.98
CA ILE A 261 -0.99 11.86 -11.97
C ILE A 261 -1.81 11.48 -10.73
N ALA A 262 -1.93 10.18 -10.44
CA ALA A 262 -2.70 9.71 -9.30
C ALA A 262 -2.13 10.19 -7.96
N ASN A 263 -0.80 10.24 -7.82
CA ASN A 263 -0.13 10.75 -6.62
C ASN A 263 -0.29 12.27 -6.47
N VAL A 264 -0.21 13.05 -7.56
CA VAL A 264 -0.51 14.49 -7.53
C VAL A 264 -1.95 14.72 -7.07
N VAL A 265 -2.91 14.00 -7.66
CA VAL A 265 -4.32 14.15 -7.30
C VAL A 265 -4.57 13.69 -5.87
N SER A 266 -4.06 12.53 -5.46
CA SER A 266 -4.15 12.04 -4.08
C SER A 266 -3.71 13.13 -3.08
N ALA A 267 -2.53 13.69 -3.29
CA ALA A 267 -1.97 14.70 -2.40
C ALA A 267 -2.75 16.02 -2.39
N LEU A 268 -3.32 16.45 -3.52
CA LEU A 268 -4.19 17.64 -3.59
C LEU A 268 -5.56 17.43 -2.91
N PHE A 269 -5.88 16.20 -2.54
CA PHE A 269 -7.15 15.83 -1.93
C PHE A 269 -6.95 15.22 -0.53
N GLY A 270 -5.83 15.53 0.12
CA GLY A 270 -5.54 15.11 1.49
C GLY A 270 -5.05 13.67 1.63
N GLY A 271 -4.67 13.01 0.53
CA GLY A 271 -4.10 11.67 0.53
C GLY A 271 -2.57 11.66 0.64
N THR A 272 -2.03 10.51 1.02
CA THR A 272 -0.58 10.24 0.98
C THR A 272 -0.11 9.77 -0.41
N CYS A 273 1.18 9.44 -0.53
CA CYS A 273 1.78 8.86 -1.74
C CYS A 273 1.59 7.33 -1.77
N GLY A 274 1.37 6.77 -2.95
CA GLY A 274 1.15 5.34 -3.16
C GLY A 274 1.87 4.79 -4.39
N CYS A 275 1.80 3.48 -4.55
CA CYS A 275 2.39 2.73 -5.65
C CYS A 275 1.64 1.41 -5.91
N GLY A 276 2.08 0.65 -6.91
CA GLY A 276 1.65 -0.73 -7.09
C GLY A 276 1.94 -1.57 -5.85
N MET A 277 1.01 -2.47 -5.51
CA MET A 277 1.14 -3.37 -4.37
C MET A 277 1.18 -4.81 -4.86
N ILE A 278 2.36 -5.43 -4.83
CA ILE A 278 2.60 -6.79 -5.37
C ILE A 278 1.60 -7.79 -4.78
N GLY A 279 1.50 -7.90 -3.45
CA GLY A 279 0.62 -8.86 -2.80
C GLY A 279 -0.86 -8.67 -3.15
N GLN A 280 -1.32 -7.42 -3.20
CA GLN A 280 -2.73 -7.10 -3.50
C GLN A 280 -3.04 -7.26 -5.00
N ALA A 281 -2.08 -6.99 -5.88
CA ALA A 281 -2.22 -7.26 -7.29
C ALA A 281 -2.28 -8.78 -7.56
N ILE A 282 -1.44 -9.58 -6.89
CA ILE A 282 -1.52 -11.05 -6.93
C ILE A 282 -2.88 -11.51 -6.43
N ALA A 283 -3.33 -11.05 -5.26
CA ALA A 283 -4.62 -11.44 -4.68
C ALA A 283 -5.80 -11.10 -5.62
N ASN A 284 -5.80 -9.90 -6.20
CA ASN A 284 -6.83 -9.46 -7.14
C ASN A 284 -6.86 -10.33 -8.41
N VAL A 285 -5.69 -10.61 -8.98
CA VAL A 285 -5.54 -11.47 -10.17
C VAL A 285 -5.93 -12.92 -9.84
N SER A 286 -5.55 -13.43 -8.68
CA SER A 286 -5.95 -14.76 -8.20
C SER A 286 -7.45 -14.86 -7.93
N ALA A 287 -8.10 -13.78 -7.51
CA ALA A 287 -9.56 -13.68 -7.36
C ALA A 287 -10.31 -13.56 -8.71
N GLY A 288 -9.59 -13.54 -9.83
CA GLY A 288 -10.16 -13.49 -11.18
C GLY A 288 -10.23 -12.09 -11.79
N GLY A 289 -9.66 -11.06 -11.15
CA GLY A 289 -9.57 -9.71 -11.71
C GLY A 289 -8.62 -9.68 -12.91
N ARG A 290 -9.08 -9.14 -14.04
CA ARG A 290 -8.31 -9.02 -15.30
C ARG A 290 -8.52 -7.67 -16.00
N GLY A 291 -9.66 -7.02 -15.81
CA GLY A 291 -9.98 -5.74 -16.45
C GLY A 291 -9.75 -4.51 -15.56
N ARG A 292 -9.98 -3.34 -16.16
CA ARG A 292 -9.92 -2.03 -15.48
C ARG A 292 -11.03 -1.87 -14.45
N LEU A 293 -12.17 -2.52 -14.68
CA LEU A 293 -13.32 -2.48 -13.78
C LEU A 293 -12.96 -2.99 -12.38
N SER A 294 -12.04 -3.94 -12.27
CA SER A 294 -11.64 -4.53 -10.99
C SER A 294 -11.04 -3.50 -10.03
N THR A 295 -10.06 -2.73 -10.49
CA THR A 295 -9.44 -1.69 -9.66
C THR A 295 -10.37 -0.50 -9.48
N PHE A 296 -11.17 -0.13 -10.49
CA PHE A 296 -12.19 0.92 -10.35
C PHE A 296 -13.21 0.60 -9.24
N VAL A 297 -13.73 -0.63 -9.24
CA VAL A 297 -14.65 -1.11 -8.21
C VAL A 297 -13.95 -1.14 -6.87
N GLY A 298 -12.73 -1.66 -6.79
CA GLY A 298 -11.96 -1.67 -5.54
C GLY A 298 -11.81 -0.28 -4.93
N GLY A 299 -11.32 0.69 -5.71
CA GLY A 299 -11.13 2.07 -5.23
C GLY A 299 -12.43 2.71 -4.78
N SER A 300 -13.44 2.67 -5.65
CA SER A 300 -14.75 3.26 -5.36
C SER A 300 -15.41 2.61 -4.14
N PHE A 301 -15.25 1.30 -3.98
CA PHE A 301 -15.82 0.57 -2.86
C PHE A 301 -15.11 0.86 -1.54
N ILE A 302 -13.81 1.20 -1.53
CA ILE A 302 -13.14 1.71 -0.32
C ILE A 302 -13.87 2.94 0.22
N MET A 303 -14.20 3.91 -0.63
CA MET A 303 -14.93 5.12 -0.18
C MET A 303 -16.33 4.76 0.34
N VAL A 304 -17.06 3.88 -0.35
CA VAL A 304 -18.35 3.38 0.13
C VAL A 304 -18.23 2.73 1.51
N LEU A 305 -17.21 1.89 1.71
CA LEU A 305 -16.95 1.24 3.01
C LEU A 305 -16.61 2.25 4.10
N VAL A 306 -15.82 3.29 3.80
CA VAL A 306 -15.52 4.34 4.79
C VAL A 306 -16.79 5.05 5.23
N PHE A 307 -17.70 5.41 4.32
CA PHE A 307 -18.97 6.04 4.68
C PHE A 307 -19.91 5.10 5.44
N LEU A 308 -19.97 3.82 5.07
CA LEU A 308 -20.91 2.86 5.67
C LEU A 308 -20.42 2.27 6.99
N LEU A 309 -19.11 2.06 7.13
CA LEU A 309 -18.51 1.34 8.24
C LEU A 309 -17.64 2.23 9.13
N ASN A 310 -17.73 3.56 9.02
CA ASN A 310 -16.87 4.47 9.79
C ASN A 310 -16.79 4.11 11.28
N ASP A 311 -17.94 4.02 11.94
CA ASP A 311 -18.03 3.72 13.38
C ASP A 311 -17.44 2.35 13.72
N LEU A 312 -17.54 1.38 12.80
CA LEU A 312 -16.97 0.04 12.97
C LEU A 312 -15.45 0.05 12.74
N LEU A 313 -14.97 0.81 11.75
CA LEU A 313 -13.54 0.94 11.45
C LEU A 313 -12.80 1.55 12.64
N GLN A 314 -13.36 2.56 13.29
CA GLN A 314 -12.77 3.19 14.47
C GLN A 314 -12.66 2.24 15.67
N GLN A 315 -13.53 1.23 15.75
CA GLN A 315 -13.56 0.24 16.84
C GLN A 315 -12.62 -0.95 16.63
N ILE A 316 -11.96 -1.05 15.47
CA ILE A 316 -11.00 -2.12 15.23
C ILE A 316 -9.85 -2.00 16.24
N PRO A 317 -9.57 -3.04 17.05
CA PRO A 317 -8.48 -3.02 18.00
C PRO A 317 -7.14 -3.04 17.27
N LEU A 318 -6.15 -2.30 17.77
CA LEU A 318 -4.80 -2.29 17.22
C LEU A 318 -4.17 -3.69 17.21
N ALA A 319 -4.57 -4.57 18.14
CA ALA A 319 -4.17 -5.98 18.15
C ALA A 319 -4.43 -6.70 16.81
N ALA A 320 -5.58 -6.42 16.17
CA ALA A 320 -5.93 -7.02 14.89
C ALA A 320 -5.00 -6.54 13.77
N LEU A 321 -4.74 -5.23 13.71
CA LEU A 321 -3.83 -4.66 12.72
C LEU A 321 -2.38 -5.10 12.93
N VAL A 322 -1.93 -5.16 14.18
CA VAL A 322 -0.60 -5.67 14.54
C VAL A 322 -0.42 -7.11 14.08
N ALA A 323 -1.43 -7.98 14.26
CA ALA A 323 -1.38 -9.35 13.75
C ALA A 323 -1.26 -9.40 12.22
N VAL A 324 -2.04 -8.58 11.51
CA VAL A 324 -1.94 -8.47 10.04
C VAL A 324 -0.56 -7.97 9.63
N MET A 325 -0.05 -6.90 10.26
CA MET A 325 1.25 -6.32 9.95
C MET A 325 2.44 -7.23 10.29
N PHE A 326 2.35 -8.03 11.35
CA PHE A 326 3.33 -9.09 11.59
C PHE A 326 3.31 -10.15 10.49
N SER A 327 2.13 -10.60 10.08
CA SER A 327 2.05 -11.55 8.96
C SER A 327 2.62 -10.94 7.68
N VAL A 328 2.27 -9.70 7.36
CA VAL A 328 2.78 -8.99 6.17
C VAL A 328 4.29 -8.87 6.22
N SER A 329 4.87 -8.45 7.35
CA SER A 329 6.32 -8.37 7.53
C SER A 329 7.00 -9.72 7.29
N VAL A 330 6.48 -10.81 7.89
CA VAL A 330 7.03 -12.16 7.71
C VAL A 330 6.96 -12.62 6.26
N THR A 331 5.88 -12.28 5.53
CA THR A 331 5.74 -12.63 4.11
C THR A 331 6.56 -11.75 3.18
N THR A 332 6.84 -10.51 3.57
CA THR A 332 7.64 -9.57 2.78
C THR A 332 9.13 -9.91 2.84
N PHE A 333 9.63 -10.38 4.00
CA PHE A 333 11.04 -10.73 4.18
C PHE A 333 11.47 -11.88 3.24
N ASP A 334 12.58 -11.71 2.50
CA ASP A 334 13.14 -12.76 1.64
C ASP A 334 13.98 -13.73 2.49
N TRP A 335 13.32 -14.76 3.02
CA TRP A 335 13.98 -15.80 3.82
C TRP A 335 15.09 -16.56 3.07
N ASP A 336 15.01 -16.62 1.74
CA ASP A 336 16.03 -17.27 0.92
C ASP A 336 17.23 -16.35 0.70
N SER A 337 17.08 -15.03 0.78
CA SER A 337 18.20 -14.07 0.86
C SER A 337 19.14 -14.43 1.99
N LEU A 338 18.61 -14.65 3.20
CA LEU A 338 19.39 -15.01 4.39
C LEU A 338 20.17 -16.32 4.22
N ARG A 339 19.57 -17.32 3.56
CA ARG A 339 20.20 -18.61 3.26
C ARG A 339 21.26 -18.52 2.16
N ARG A 340 21.10 -17.59 1.22
CA ARG A 340 22.00 -17.37 0.09
C ARG A 340 23.17 -16.46 0.46
N LEU A 341 23.01 -15.54 1.41
CA LEU A 341 24.01 -14.57 1.85
C LEU A 341 25.44 -15.16 1.98
N PRO A 342 25.66 -16.32 2.65
CA PRO A 342 27.01 -16.89 2.81
C PRO A 342 27.61 -17.44 1.50
N LYS A 343 26.77 -17.72 0.49
CA LYS A 343 27.15 -18.36 -0.78
C LYS A 343 27.26 -17.36 -1.93
N MET A 344 26.85 -16.11 -1.73
CA MET A 344 26.84 -15.06 -2.76
C MET A 344 28.23 -14.39 -2.89
N PRO A 345 28.52 -13.76 -4.04
CA PRO A 345 29.68 -12.89 -4.17
C PRO A 345 29.71 -11.84 -3.05
N LYS A 346 30.89 -11.58 -2.48
CA LYS A 346 31.04 -10.68 -1.33
C LYS A 346 30.46 -9.28 -1.58
N VAL A 347 30.57 -8.78 -2.82
CA VAL A 347 30.03 -7.47 -3.22
C VAL A 347 28.50 -7.48 -3.15
N ASP A 348 27.86 -8.54 -3.62
CA ASP A 348 26.40 -8.67 -3.60
C ASP A 348 25.85 -8.80 -2.18
N ALA A 349 26.51 -9.60 -1.34
CA ALA A 349 26.17 -9.72 0.07
C ALA A 349 26.36 -8.38 0.82
N LEU A 350 27.43 -7.64 0.51
CA LEU A 350 27.69 -6.32 1.08
C LEU A 350 26.58 -5.32 0.69
N VAL A 351 26.12 -5.34 -0.56
CA VAL A 351 25.01 -4.48 -1.01
C VAL A 351 23.74 -4.75 -0.22
N ILE A 352 23.36 -6.03 -0.03
CA ILE A 352 22.17 -6.37 0.77
C ILE A 352 22.32 -5.85 2.20
N ILE A 353 23.46 -6.12 2.85
CA ILE A 353 23.71 -5.70 4.23
C ILE A 353 23.69 -4.18 4.36
N LEU A 354 24.30 -3.45 3.42
CA LEU A 354 24.34 -1.99 3.43
C LEU A 354 22.98 -1.34 3.21
N VAL A 355 22.09 -1.97 2.43
CA VAL A 355 20.72 -1.47 2.23
C VAL A 355 19.84 -1.76 3.46
N VAL A 356 20.09 -2.86 4.15
CA VAL A 356 19.35 -3.26 5.37
C VAL A 356 19.76 -2.46 6.61
N ALA A 357 21.05 -2.11 6.73
CA ALA A 357 21.62 -1.43 7.90
C ALA A 357 21.20 0.04 8.02
#